data_AF-A0A9W7NFP5-F1
#
_entry.id   AF-A0A9W7NFP5-F1
#
_cell.length_a   1.000
_cell.length_b   1.000
_cell.length_c   1.000
_cell.angle_alpha   90.00
_cell.angle_beta   90.00
_cell.angle_gamma   90.00
#
_symmetry.space_group_name_H-M   'P 1'
#
loop_
_entity.id
_entity.type
_entity.pdbx_description
1 polymer ?
#
loop_
_entity_poly.entity_id
_entity_poly.type
_entity_poly.pdbx_seq_one_letter_code
_entity_poly.pdbx_strand_id
1 'polypeptide(L)'
;MIALLAFHAILSGAFVVAYLTGDEDTYGMHVFTGYAALTAIVLRVVIGLLAPAGSPLRPPRPSPGPVLHWVKRLVSGDPKARPERSPLIAWMAAALLVGVGLAAASGAVADFVVKFEDLHETLGEFALYIVIAHVALVFGLHGLKRLTPVVPSRGTTQRSTLSDRVTP
;
A
#
# COMPACT_ATOMS: atom_id res chain seq x y z
N MET A 1 2.94 3.80 -13.75
CA MET A 1 3.62 3.56 -12.46
C MET A 1 4.08 4.84 -11.79
N ILE A 2 4.71 5.77 -12.50
CA ILE A 2 5.21 7.07 -11.96
C ILE A 2 4.14 7.82 -11.16
N ALA A 3 2.91 7.93 -11.66
CA ALA A 3 1.83 8.63 -10.96
C ALA A 3 1.50 8.06 -9.56
N LEU A 4 1.57 6.73 -9.37
CA LEU A 4 1.32 6.11 -8.07
C LEU A 4 2.49 6.34 -7.10
N LEU A 5 3.72 6.34 -7.61
CA LEU A 5 4.91 6.65 -6.82
C LEU A 5 4.91 8.11 -6.38
N ALA A 6 4.56 9.02 -7.29
CA ALA A 6 4.42 10.44 -6.99
C ALA A 6 3.32 10.67 -5.94
N PHE A 7 2.13 10.08 -6.14
CA PHE A 7 1.05 10.13 -5.14
C PHE A 7 1.50 9.62 -3.78
N HIS A 8 2.17 8.46 -3.74
CA HIS A 8 2.68 7.89 -2.50
C HIS A 8 3.67 8.84 -1.83
N ALA A 9 4.68 9.34 -2.55
CA ALA A 9 5.71 10.22 -2.00
C ALA A 9 5.13 11.54 -1.48
N ILE A 10 4.22 12.15 -2.24
CA ILE A 10 3.54 13.39 -1.84
C ILE A 10 2.69 13.13 -0.60
N LEU A 11 1.85 12.10 -0.60
CA LEU A 11 0.97 11.82 0.53
C LEU A 11 1.75 11.44 1.78
N SER A 12 2.77 10.59 1.68
CA SER A 12 3.57 10.18 2.82
C SER A 12 4.39 11.35 3.38
N GLY A 13 4.96 12.19 2.50
CA GLY A 13 5.71 13.38 2.93
C GLY A 13 4.81 14.40 3.61
N ALA A 14 3.65 14.70 3.02
CA ALA A 14 2.66 15.60 3.59
C ALA A 14 2.16 15.10 4.95
N PHE A 15 1.85 13.81 5.07
CA PHE A 15 1.39 13.23 6.34
C PHE A 15 2.47 13.32 7.44
N VAL A 16 3.73 12.98 7.13
CA VAL A 16 4.82 13.04 8.11
C VAL A 16 5.04 14.46 8.60
N VAL A 17 5.07 15.45 7.69
CA VAL A 17 5.21 16.85 8.09
C VAL A 17 4.02 17.28 8.93
N ALA A 18 2.78 17.04 8.46
CA ALA A 18 1.57 17.41 9.18
C ALA A 18 1.55 16.87 10.61
N TYR A 19 1.91 15.59 10.78
CA TYR A 19 1.93 14.95 12.10
C TYR A 19 3.00 15.54 13.03
N LEU A 20 4.17 15.89 12.51
CA LEU A 20 5.27 16.43 13.30
C LEU A 20 5.14 17.93 13.61
N THR A 21 4.29 18.64 12.88
CA THR A 21 4.16 20.11 13.01
C THR A 21 2.84 20.54 13.63
N GLY A 22 2.11 19.64 14.28
CA GLY A 22 0.81 19.92 14.90
C GLY A 22 0.88 20.91 16.08
N ASP A 23 2.08 21.16 16.60
CA ASP A 23 2.32 22.07 17.72
C ASP A 23 2.19 23.56 17.31
N GLU A 24 1.88 24.41 18.28
CA GLU A 24 1.58 25.84 18.13
C GLU A 24 2.62 26.60 17.28
N ASP A 25 3.92 26.40 17.56
CA ASP A 25 5.02 27.09 16.88
C ASP A 25 5.16 26.72 15.39
N THR A 26 4.57 25.59 14.99
CA THR A 26 4.69 25.04 13.64
C THR A 26 3.36 24.80 12.94
N TYR A 27 2.26 25.24 13.56
CA TYR A 27 0.90 24.92 13.14
C TYR A 27 0.60 25.33 11.69
N GLY A 28 1.19 26.42 11.20
CA GLY A 28 1.06 26.81 9.79
C GLY A 28 1.56 25.74 8.81
N MET A 29 2.60 24.99 9.14
CA MET A 29 3.07 23.85 8.35
C MET A 29 2.11 22.67 8.44
N HIS A 30 1.51 22.42 9.61
CA HIS A 30 0.51 21.38 9.79
C HIS A 30 -0.70 21.62 8.87
N VAL A 31 -1.25 22.83 8.90
CA VAL A 31 -2.39 23.20 8.04
C VAL A 31 -2.02 23.08 6.56
N PHE A 32 -0.90 23.68 6.13
CA PHE A 32 -0.46 23.62 4.73
C PHE A 32 -0.29 22.18 4.23
N THR A 33 0.39 21.33 5.00
CA THR A 33 0.64 19.94 4.60
C THR A 33 -0.59 19.06 4.75
N GLY A 34 -1.50 19.36 5.68
CA GLY A 34 -2.83 18.78 5.77
C GLY A 34 -3.65 19.01 4.49
N TYR A 35 -3.69 20.25 3.99
CA TYR A 35 -4.33 20.57 2.70
C TYR A 35 -3.63 19.92 1.50
N ALA A 36 -2.29 19.81 1.53
CA ALA A 36 -1.55 19.09 0.49
C ALA A 36 -1.93 17.59 0.46
N ALA A 37 -2.03 16.94 1.63
CA ALA A 37 -2.48 15.56 1.76
C ALA A 37 -3.93 15.40 1.28
N LEU A 38 -4.84 16.27 1.71
CA LEU A 38 -6.24 16.25 1.28
C LEU A 38 -6.36 16.40 -0.24
N THR A 39 -5.65 17.36 -0.82
CA THR A 39 -5.62 17.59 -2.27
C THR A 39 -5.11 16.37 -3.03
N ALA A 40 -4.01 15.76 -2.57
CA ALA A 40 -3.46 14.56 -3.18
C ALA A 40 -4.48 13.40 -3.15
N ILE A 41 -5.20 13.21 -2.03
CA ILE A 41 -6.24 12.18 -1.90
C ILE A 41 -7.42 12.46 -2.83
N VAL A 42 -7.94 13.69 -2.86
CA VAL A 42 -9.06 14.07 -3.74
C VAL A 42 -8.69 13.82 -5.20
N LEU A 43 -7.53 14.29 -5.65
CA LEU A 43 -7.05 14.04 -7.01
C LEU A 43 -6.91 12.54 -7.29
N ARG A 44 -6.36 11.78 -6.34
CA ARG A 44 -6.21 10.33 -6.46
C ARG A 44 -7.54 9.61 -6.62
N VAL A 45 -8.57 10.03 -5.88
CA VAL A 45 -9.91 9.46 -5.95
C VAL A 45 -10.55 9.83 -7.30
N VAL A 46 -10.55 11.11 -7.67
CA VAL A 46 -11.13 11.59 -8.95
C VAL A 46 -10.50 10.87 -10.13
N ILE A 47 -9.15 10.87 -10.23
CA ILE A 47 -8.43 10.18 -11.30
C ILE A 47 -8.73 8.68 -11.30
N GLY A 48 -8.83 8.07 -10.12
CA GLY A 48 -9.13 6.65 -10.00
C GLY A 48 -10.54 6.27 -10.44
N LEU A 49 -11.52 7.13 -10.20
CA LEU A 49 -12.90 6.93 -10.64
C LEU A 49 -13.05 7.09 -12.15
N LEU A 50 -12.30 8.02 -12.75
CA LEU A 50 -12.28 8.25 -14.20
C LEU A 50 -11.40 7.25 -14.97
N ALA A 51 -10.57 6.46 -14.28
CA ALA A 51 -9.63 5.54 -14.93
C ALA A 51 -10.33 4.34 -15.59
N PRO A 52 -9.87 3.90 -16.79
CA PRO A 52 -10.40 2.73 -17.50
C PRO A 52 -10.40 1.44 -16.66
N ALA A 53 -11.24 0.48 -17.03
CA ALA A 53 -11.23 -0.85 -16.42
C ALA A 53 -9.83 -1.49 -16.53
N GLY A 54 -9.36 -2.13 -15.46
CA GLY A 54 -8.02 -2.72 -15.41
C GLY A 54 -6.86 -1.74 -15.18
N SER A 55 -7.10 -0.43 -15.19
CA SER A 55 -6.06 0.55 -14.89
C SER A 55 -5.53 0.40 -13.46
N PRO A 56 -4.19 0.49 -13.25
CA PRO A 56 -3.60 0.48 -11.90
C PRO A 56 -3.99 1.70 -11.07
N LEU A 57 -4.57 2.74 -11.70
CA LEU A 57 -5.06 3.93 -11.03
C LEU A 57 -6.44 3.75 -10.41
N ARG A 58 -7.16 2.66 -10.71
CA ARG A 58 -8.46 2.43 -10.07
C ARG A 58 -8.30 2.32 -8.54
N PRO A 59 -9.34 2.68 -7.77
CA PRO A 59 -9.35 2.46 -6.34
C PRO A 59 -9.13 0.98 -6.00
N PRO A 60 -8.48 0.67 -4.86
CA PRO A 60 -8.32 -0.69 -4.40
C PRO A 60 -9.70 -1.33 -4.18
N ARG A 61 -9.83 -2.61 -4.55
CA ARG A 61 -11.04 -3.42 -4.37
C ARG A 61 -10.74 -4.56 -3.40
N PRO A 62 -10.70 -4.28 -2.09
CA PRO A 62 -10.49 -5.33 -1.10
C PRO A 62 -11.59 -6.40 -1.19
N SER A 63 -11.21 -7.67 -1.10
CA SER A 63 -12.13 -8.80 -1.07
C SER A 63 -11.66 -9.82 -0.02
N PRO A 64 -12.55 -10.37 0.82
CA PRO A 64 -12.17 -11.30 1.89
C PRO A 64 -11.81 -12.70 1.36
N GLY A 65 -12.41 -13.15 0.26
CA GLY A 65 -12.18 -14.50 -0.29
C GLY A 65 -10.72 -14.77 -0.66
N PRO A 66 -10.07 -13.90 -1.48
CA PRO A 66 -8.66 -14.05 -1.82
C PRO A 66 -7.73 -14.00 -0.60
N VAL A 67 -8.07 -13.19 0.43
CA VAL A 67 -7.29 -13.12 1.67
C VAL A 67 -7.33 -14.44 2.42
N LEU A 68 -8.52 -14.99 2.66
CA LEU A 68 -8.66 -16.25 3.37
C LEU A 68 -7.96 -17.40 2.63
N HIS A 69 -8.10 -17.44 1.31
CA HIS A 69 -7.41 -18.43 0.48
C HIS A 69 -5.89 -18.31 0.55
N TRP A 70 -5.35 -17.08 0.48
CA TRP A 70 -3.93 -16.81 0.60
C TRP A 70 -3.38 -17.19 1.98
N VAL A 71 -4.08 -16.85 3.07
CA VAL A 71 -3.69 -17.22 4.43
C VAL A 71 -3.68 -18.74 4.60
N LYS A 72 -4.71 -19.46 4.12
CA LYS A 72 -4.74 -20.93 4.18
C LYS A 72 -3.54 -21.55 3.48
N ARG A 73 -3.19 -21.06 2.27
CA ARG A 73 -2.01 -21.53 1.53
C ARG A 73 -0.69 -21.22 2.25
N LEU A 74 -0.62 -20.09 2.94
CA LEU A 74 0.54 -19.70 3.71
C LEU A 74 0.77 -20.63 4.91
N VAL A 75 -0.31 -20.93 5.64
CA VAL A 75 -0.30 -21.85 6.79
C VAL A 75 -0.04 -23.29 6.36
N SER A 76 -0.54 -23.70 5.19
CA SER A 76 -0.26 -25.03 4.62
C SER A 76 1.16 -25.18 4.04
N GLY A 77 1.99 -24.14 4.13
CA GLY A 77 3.39 -24.17 3.69
C GLY A 77 3.59 -24.13 2.18
N ASP A 78 2.60 -23.64 1.40
CA ASP A 78 2.73 -23.56 -0.06
C ASP A 78 3.88 -22.59 -0.44
N PRO A 79 4.95 -23.08 -1.09
CA PRO A 79 6.09 -22.26 -1.45
C PRO A 79 5.75 -21.17 -2.49
N LYS A 80 4.65 -21.34 -3.24
CA LYS A 80 4.17 -20.34 -4.21
C LYS A 80 3.39 -19.19 -3.55
N ALA A 81 2.90 -19.36 -2.32
CA ALA A 81 2.09 -18.33 -1.64
C ALA A 81 2.92 -17.14 -1.14
N ARG A 82 4.20 -17.36 -0.80
CA ARG A 82 5.14 -16.34 -0.29
C ARG A 82 5.57 -15.30 -1.35
N PRO A 83 5.97 -15.67 -2.59
CA PRO A 83 6.36 -14.70 -3.62
C PRO A 83 5.17 -13.98 -4.26
N GLU A 84 3.96 -14.53 -4.17
CA GLU A 84 2.74 -13.95 -4.74
C GLU A 84 2.41 -12.57 -4.13
N ARG A 85 1.74 -11.72 -4.91
CA ARG A 85 1.28 -10.42 -4.41
C ARG A 85 0.18 -10.65 -3.35
N SER A 86 0.48 -10.27 -2.11
CA SER A 86 -0.48 -10.44 -1.01
C SER A 86 -1.78 -9.66 -1.25
N PRO A 87 -2.96 -10.29 -1.08
CA PRO A 87 -4.26 -9.61 -1.16
C PRO A 87 -4.48 -8.59 -0.03
N LEU A 88 -3.68 -8.66 1.05
CA LEU A 88 -3.70 -7.68 2.15
C LEU A 88 -3.31 -6.28 1.70
N ILE A 89 -2.54 -6.14 0.61
CA ILE A 89 -2.14 -4.84 0.08
C ILE A 89 -3.36 -4.01 -0.36
N ALA A 90 -4.40 -4.65 -0.91
CA ALA A 90 -5.61 -3.94 -1.32
C ALA A 90 -6.40 -3.41 -0.12
N TRP A 91 -6.48 -4.20 0.95
CA TRP A 91 -7.10 -3.78 2.22
C TRP A 91 -6.34 -2.62 2.85
N MET A 92 -5.01 -2.73 2.93
CA MET A 92 -4.18 -1.66 3.52
C MET A 92 -4.25 -0.36 2.70
N ALA A 93 -4.25 -0.45 1.38
CA ALA A 93 -4.43 0.73 0.52
C ALA A 93 -5.80 1.40 0.73
N ALA A 94 -6.87 0.63 0.90
CA ALA A 94 -8.19 1.17 1.20
C ALA A 94 -8.22 1.82 2.60
N ALA A 95 -7.66 1.15 3.61
CA ALA A 95 -7.59 1.67 4.98
C ALA A 95 -6.82 3.00 5.05
N LEU A 96 -5.69 3.12 4.36
CA LEU A 96 -4.93 4.37 4.29
C LEU A 96 -5.68 5.48 3.57
N LEU A 97 -6.29 5.20 2.42
CA LEU A 97 -7.08 6.20 1.68
C LEU A 97 -8.24 6.73 2.51
N VAL A 98 -8.93 5.85 3.25
CA VAL A 98 -10.04 6.23 4.11
C VAL A 98 -9.55 6.91 5.38
N GLY A 99 -8.63 6.31 6.14
CA GLY A 99 -8.18 6.84 7.42
C GLY A 99 -7.47 8.18 7.30
N VAL A 100 -6.46 8.28 6.42
CA VAL A 100 -5.76 9.55 6.18
C VAL A 100 -6.69 10.56 5.50
N GLY A 101 -7.58 10.10 4.62
CA GLY A 101 -8.57 10.96 3.97
C GLY A 101 -9.55 11.58 4.95
N LEU A 102 -10.06 10.79 5.90
CA LEU A 102 -10.95 11.27 6.96
C LEU A 102 -10.23 12.25 7.89
N ALA A 103 -9.00 11.94 8.31
CA ALA A 103 -8.20 12.84 9.13
C ALA A 103 -7.95 14.19 8.43
N ALA A 104 -7.52 14.16 7.16
CA ALA A 104 -7.26 15.38 6.39
C ALA A 104 -8.55 16.18 6.11
N ALA A 105 -9.66 15.50 5.83
CA ALA A 105 -10.96 16.15 5.60
C ALA A 105 -11.53 16.76 6.90
N SER A 106 -11.44 16.06 8.03
CA SER A 106 -11.90 16.60 9.31
C SER A 106 -11.06 17.79 9.76
N GLY A 107 -9.74 17.79 9.48
CA GLY A 107 -8.88 18.94 9.74
C GLY A 107 -9.28 20.16 8.92
N ALA A 108 -9.53 19.99 7.61
CA ALA A 108 -10.05 21.08 6.77
C ALA A 108 -11.43 21.60 7.22
N VAL A 109 -12.26 20.76 7.85
CA VAL A 109 -13.53 21.20 8.46
C VAL A 109 -13.29 21.95 9.77
N ALA A 110 -12.32 21.49 10.58
CA ALA A 110 -11.97 22.11 11.86
C ALA A 110 -11.55 23.58 11.72
N ASP A 111 -10.89 23.94 10.61
CA ASP A 111 -10.55 25.33 10.26
C ASP A 111 -11.76 26.29 10.27
N PHE A 112 -12.95 25.77 9.98
CA PHE A 112 -14.19 26.56 9.93
C PHE A 112 -15.14 26.24 11.09
N VAL A 113 -15.00 25.06 11.69
CA VAL A 113 -15.91 24.54 12.71
C VAL A 113 -15.09 23.88 13.82
N VAL A 114 -14.67 24.69 14.80
CA VAL A 114 -13.84 24.32 15.98
C VAL A 114 -14.28 22.99 16.65
N LYS A 115 -15.57 22.68 16.68
CA LYS A 115 -16.09 21.40 17.22
C LYS A 115 -15.49 20.14 16.56
N PHE A 116 -14.91 20.27 15.36
CA PHE A 116 -14.27 19.16 14.64
C PHE A 116 -12.80 18.96 15.04
N GLU A 117 -12.20 19.81 15.88
CA GLU A 117 -10.82 19.67 16.36
C GLU A 117 -10.59 18.32 17.07
N ASP A 118 -11.40 17.99 18.09
CA ASP A 118 -11.31 16.71 18.81
C ASP A 118 -11.45 15.49 17.87
N LEU A 119 -12.33 15.61 16.87
CA LEU A 119 -12.53 14.55 15.87
C LEU A 119 -11.30 14.43 14.97
N HIS A 120 -10.72 15.55 14.54
CA HIS A 120 -9.51 15.57 13.74
C HIS A 120 -8.31 15.00 14.51
N GLU A 121 -8.14 15.37 15.77
CA GLU A 121 -7.10 14.82 16.64
C GLU A 121 -7.22 13.30 16.74
N THR A 122 -8.41 12.80 17.09
CA THR A 122 -8.68 11.35 17.20
C THR A 122 -8.43 10.62 15.88
N LEU A 123 -8.88 11.19 14.75
CA LEU A 123 -8.68 10.60 13.43
C LEU A 123 -7.21 10.66 13.00
N GLY A 124 -6.48 11.70 13.36
CA GLY A 124 -5.05 11.87 13.12
C GLY A 124 -4.22 10.82 13.85
N GLU A 125 -4.48 10.60 15.13
CA GLU A 125 -3.85 9.54 15.91
C GLU A 125 -4.17 8.15 15.34
N PHE A 126 -5.44 7.89 15.00
CA PHE A 126 -5.83 6.62 14.39
C PHE A 126 -5.13 6.40 13.04
N ALA A 127 -5.02 7.46 12.22
CA ALA A 127 -4.30 7.41 10.95
C ALA A 127 -2.82 7.07 11.14
N LEU A 128 -2.16 7.58 12.19
CA LEU A 128 -0.78 7.18 12.52
C LEU A 128 -0.68 5.67 12.74
N TYR A 129 -1.59 5.07 13.53
CA TYR A 129 -1.58 3.62 13.75
C TYR A 129 -1.79 2.83 12.46
N ILE A 130 -2.62 3.32 11.52
CA ILE A 130 -2.75 2.70 10.19
C ILE A 130 -1.44 2.79 9.40
N VAL A 131 -0.74 3.93 9.44
CA VAL A 131 0.56 4.09 8.76
C VAL A 131 1.61 3.15 9.36
N ILE A 132 1.67 3.03 10.69
CA ILE A 132 2.57 2.06 11.35
C ILE A 132 2.23 0.64 10.92
N ALA A 133 0.94 0.27 10.91
CA ALA A 133 0.49 -1.04 10.44
C ALA A 133 0.83 -1.28 8.95
N HIS A 134 0.75 -0.25 8.12
CA HIS A 134 1.17 -0.31 6.72
C HIS A 134 2.66 -0.63 6.59
N VAL A 135 3.50 0.11 7.31
CA VAL A 135 4.96 -0.10 7.31
C VAL A 135 5.28 -1.52 7.78
N ALA A 136 4.72 -1.94 8.90
CA ALA A 136 4.89 -3.30 9.44
C ALA A 136 4.45 -4.38 8.44
N LEU A 137 3.30 -4.21 7.76
CA LEU A 137 2.83 -5.12 6.74
C LEU A 137 3.82 -5.22 5.57
N VAL A 138 4.32 -4.10 5.06
CA VAL A 138 5.27 -4.09 3.93
C VAL A 138 6.57 -4.80 4.30
N PHE A 139 7.13 -4.52 5.48
CA PHE A 139 8.32 -5.21 5.96
C PHE A 139 8.08 -6.70 6.20
N GLY A 140 6.95 -7.08 6.80
CA GLY A 140 6.57 -8.47 7.02
C GLY A 140 6.43 -9.26 5.71
N LEU A 141 5.76 -8.68 4.71
CA LEU A 141 5.61 -9.29 3.39
C LEU A 141 6.94 -9.40 2.65
N HIS A 142 7.82 -8.41 2.77
CA HIS A 142 9.16 -8.47 2.18
C HIS A 142 10.05 -9.52 2.85
N GLY A 143 9.97 -9.65 4.19
CA GLY A 143 10.64 -10.71 4.94
C GLY A 143 10.15 -12.10 4.52
N LEU A 144 8.83 -12.27 4.38
CA LEU A 144 8.22 -13.53 3.95
C LEU A 144 8.73 -14.01 2.58
N LYS A 145 8.93 -13.08 1.64
CA LYS A 145 9.50 -13.40 0.31
C LYS A 145 10.92 -13.94 0.41
N ARG A 146 11.74 -13.43 1.33
CA ARG A 146 13.14 -13.86 1.53
C ARG A 146 13.26 -15.27 2.11
N LEU A 147 12.22 -15.77 2.77
CA LEU A 147 12.18 -17.13 3.31
C LEU A 147 11.83 -18.19 2.26
N THR A 148 11.69 -17.82 0.98
CA THR A 148 11.39 -18.78 -0.09
C THR A 148 12.70 -19.36 -0.61
N PRO A 149 12.95 -20.68 -0.47
CA PRO A 149 14.10 -21.30 -1.09
C PRO A 149 14.04 -21.10 -2.61
N VAL A 150 15.14 -20.64 -3.21
CA VAL A 150 15.29 -20.70 -4.67
C VAL A 150 15.27 -22.17 -5.05
N VAL A 151 14.18 -22.67 -5.59
CA VAL A 151 14.16 -23.98 -6.24
C VAL A 151 14.94 -23.77 -7.54
N PRO A 152 16.15 -24.34 -7.71
CA PRO A 152 16.83 -24.27 -8.98
C PRO A 152 15.89 -24.90 -10.00
N SER A 153 15.60 -24.19 -11.09
CA SER A 153 15.04 -24.82 -12.28
C SER A 153 15.96 -25.99 -12.59
N ARG A 154 15.48 -27.22 -12.36
CA ARG A 154 16.13 -28.44 -12.84
C ARG A 154 16.09 -28.31 -14.35
N GLY A 155 17.14 -27.72 -14.92
CA GLY A 155 17.36 -27.71 -16.35
C GLY A 155 17.30 -29.16 -16.77
N THR A 156 16.27 -29.48 -17.54
CA THR A 156 16.15 -30.78 -18.18
C THR A 156 17.43 -30.99 -18.96
N THR A 157 18.27 -31.89 -18.46
CA THR A 157 19.41 -32.45 -19.16
C THR A 157 18.86 -33.20 -20.37
N GLN A 158 18.65 -32.49 -21.48
CA GLN A 158 18.58 -33.12 -22.79
C GLN A 158 20.00 -33.56 -23.13
N ARG A 159 20.38 -34.73 -22.61
CA ARG A 159 21.46 -35.54 -23.16
C ARG A 159 21.06 -35.86 -24.61
N SER A 160 21.57 -35.09 -25.57
CA SER A 160 21.70 -35.61 -26.93
C SER A 160 22.73 -36.72 -26.86
N THR A 161 22.24 -37.94 -26.93
CA THR A 161 23.05 -39.14 -27.07
C THR A 161 23.84 -39.05 -28.36
N LEU A 162 25.14 -38.80 -28.21
CA LEU A 162 26.17 -39.32 -29.12
C LEU A 162 26.02 -40.85 -29.18
N SER A 163 25.35 -41.36 -30.22
CA SER A 163 25.62 -42.67 -30.81
C SER A 163 24.72 -42.84 -32.01
N ASP A 164 25.27 -42.60 -33.20
CA ASP A 164 25.30 -43.64 -34.23
C ASP A 164 26.49 -43.36 -35.14
N ARG A 165 27.58 -44.07 -34.83
CA ARG A 165 28.65 -44.37 -35.80
C ARG A 165 28.09 -45.36 -36.80
N VAL A 166 28.49 -45.26 -38.07
CA VAL A 166 29.22 -46.27 -38.84
C VAL A 166 29.09 -45.93 -40.34
N THR A 167 30.25 -45.67 -40.94
CA THR A 167 30.55 -45.57 -42.39
C THR A 167 30.32 -46.91 -43.10
N PRO A 168 30.23 -46.95 -44.44
CA PRO A 168 31.43 -46.87 -45.29
C PRO A 168 31.48 -45.61 -46.15
#